data_AF-A0A7T6XRZ7-F1
#
_entry.id   AF-A0A7T6XRZ7-F1
#
_cell.length_a   1.000
_cell.length_b   1.000
_cell.length_c   1.000
_cell.angle_alpha   90.00
_cell.angle_beta   90.00
_cell.angle_gamma   90.00
#
_symmetry.space_group_name_H-M   'P 1'
#
loop_
_entity.id
_entity.type
_entity.pdbx_description
1 polymer ?
#
loop_
_entity_poly.entity_id
_entity_poly.type
_entity_poly.pdbx_seq_one_letter_code
_entity_poly.pdbx_strand_id
1 'polypeptide(L)'
;MIEVPSKSNLTYWKGLRKATTSVLIQLRTGIIGLAEYLSKIKRSDSPRCQCDLGNQSVKHVLLECPLLEELRSEIVEELFEAGVSTTLGEQAMLTEAKAAPIVAKFIIASGLLGQFQSVDSVATGREKGLGDEDHDSIKDHHDPIKDHHGPTTQQNQNTASVGDTGSTTQWPGARSAEVTSHQRTWRTTYAADEDDEAWRHDPNLFVYDLPE
;
A
#
# COMPACT_ATOMS: atom_id res chain seq x y z
N MET A 1 14.88 16.36 25.48
CA MET A 1 14.33 15.31 26.36
C MET A 1 13.79 14.24 25.44
N ILE A 2 14.25 13.00 25.55
CA ILE A 2 13.77 11.90 24.69
C ILE A 2 12.56 11.28 25.40
N GLU A 3 11.42 11.22 24.73
CA GLU A 3 10.22 10.57 25.30
C GLU A 3 10.43 9.05 25.36
N VAL A 4 10.04 8.44 26.49
CA VAL A 4 10.18 6.99 26.68
C VAL A 4 9.17 6.27 25.78
N PRO A 5 9.59 5.26 24.99
CA PRO A 5 8.68 4.49 24.13
C PRO A 5 7.51 3.89 24.91
N SER A 6 6.29 4.38 24.67
CA SER A 6 5.07 3.83 25.24
C SER A 6 4.47 2.75 24.32
N LYS A 7 3.75 1.78 24.89
CA LYS A 7 3.06 0.71 24.13
C LYS A 7 2.12 1.25 23.05
N SER A 8 1.54 2.44 23.26
CA SER A 8 0.67 3.11 22.30
C SER A 8 1.34 3.41 20.95
N ASN A 9 2.68 3.58 20.92
CA ASN A 9 3.43 3.74 19.68
C ASN A 9 3.35 2.49 18.77
N LEU A 10 3.21 1.30 19.37
CA LEU A 10 3.13 0.03 18.63
C LEU A 10 1.73 -0.21 18.03
N THR A 11 0.69 0.45 18.54
CA THR A 11 -0.71 0.25 18.10
C THR A 11 -0.89 0.54 16.61
N TYR A 12 -0.23 1.58 16.09
CA TYR A 12 -0.25 1.93 14.66
C TYR A 12 0.34 0.81 13.79
N TRP A 13 1.44 0.21 14.23
CA TRP A 13 2.18 -0.82 13.48
C TRP A 13 1.56 -2.22 13.57
N LYS A 14 0.75 -2.48 14.60
CA LYS A 14 0.15 -3.80 14.87
C LYS A 14 -0.62 -4.31 13.64
N GLY A 15 -0.25 -5.48 13.14
CA GLY A 15 -0.91 -6.16 12.01
C GLY A 15 -0.62 -5.56 10.63
N LEU A 16 0.33 -4.62 10.48
CA LEU A 16 0.86 -4.24 9.16
C LEU A 16 1.89 -5.26 8.71
N ARG A 17 1.84 -5.67 7.43
CA ARG A 17 2.83 -6.59 6.87
C ARG A 17 4.21 -5.94 6.76
N LYS A 18 5.27 -6.76 6.70
CA LYS A 18 6.68 -6.30 6.74
C LYS A 18 7.00 -5.22 5.69
N ALA A 19 6.57 -5.36 4.44
CA ALA A 19 6.84 -4.35 3.41
C ALA A 19 6.11 -3.04 3.70
N THR A 20 4.84 -3.11 4.10
CA THR A 20 4.03 -1.95 4.52
C THR A 20 4.68 -1.20 5.69
N THR A 21 5.09 -1.91 6.73
CA THR A 21 5.81 -1.34 7.87
C THR A 21 7.12 -0.69 7.44
N SER A 22 7.94 -1.35 6.61
CA SER A 22 9.22 -0.80 6.13
C SER A 22 9.05 0.49 5.32
N VAL A 23 8.08 0.53 4.38
CA VAL A 23 7.76 1.74 3.60
C VAL A 23 7.35 2.88 4.53
N LEU A 24 6.42 2.63 5.45
CA LEU A 24 5.89 3.67 6.34
C LEU A 24 6.93 4.19 7.35
N ILE A 25 7.87 3.35 7.81
CA ILE A 25 9.01 3.82 8.61
C ILE A 25 9.89 4.78 7.79
N GLN A 26 10.23 4.44 6.55
CA GLN A 26 11.03 5.30 5.67
C GLN A 26 10.33 6.63 5.39
N LEU A 27 9.01 6.62 5.13
CA LEU A 27 8.22 7.84 4.93
C LEU A 27 8.18 8.71 6.20
N ARG A 28 7.88 8.12 7.37
CA ARG A 28 7.72 8.87 8.63
C ARG A 28 9.04 9.41 9.20
N THR A 29 10.17 8.78 8.87
CA THR A 29 11.51 9.25 9.27
C THR A 29 12.15 10.18 8.26
N GLY A 30 11.68 10.19 7.00
CA GLY A 30 12.35 10.85 5.89
C GLY A 30 13.70 10.21 5.50
N ILE A 31 14.05 9.06 6.09
CA ILE A 31 15.22 8.26 5.73
C ILE A 31 14.76 7.28 4.66
N ILE A 32 14.87 7.69 3.40
CA ILE A 32 14.18 7.06 2.27
C ILE A 32 14.97 7.25 0.97
N GLY A 33 14.85 6.33 0.02
CA GLY A 33 15.51 6.37 -1.28
C GLY A 33 14.99 7.43 -2.27
N LEU A 34 14.50 8.58 -1.80
CA LEU A 34 14.06 9.69 -2.66
C LEU A 34 15.19 10.72 -2.83
N ALA A 35 15.22 11.42 -3.98
CA ALA A 35 16.34 12.28 -4.37
C ALA A 35 16.67 13.37 -3.33
N GLU A 36 15.69 13.93 -2.61
CA GLU A 36 15.95 14.93 -1.57
C GLU A 36 16.83 14.38 -0.43
N TYR A 37 16.48 13.20 0.09
CA TYR A 37 17.28 12.55 1.13
C TYR A 37 18.63 12.07 0.59
N LEU A 38 18.64 11.46 -0.61
CA LEU A 38 19.88 11.00 -1.25
C LEU A 38 20.87 12.14 -1.48
N SER A 39 20.40 13.32 -1.91
CA SER A 39 21.25 14.50 -2.09
C SER A 39 21.77 15.03 -0.75
N LYS A 40 20.93 15.07 0.29
CA LYS A 40 21.34 15.42 1.67
C LYS A 40 22.49 14.54 2.19
N ILE A 41 22.54 13.26 1.81
CA ILE A 41 23.62 12.33 2.17
C ILE A 41 24.70 12.17 1.08
N LYS A 42 24.73 13.05 0.06
CA LYS A 42 25.71 13.03 -1.05
C LYS A 42 25.73 11.72 -1.86
N ARG A 43 24.57 11.09 -2.04
CA ARG A 43 24.32 9.93 -2.90
C ARG A 43 23.50 10.27 -4.17
N SER A 44 23.15 11.54 -4.36
CA SER A 44 22.57 12.09 -5.58
C SER A 44 23.09 13.52 -5.80
N ASP A 45 23.43 13.87 -7.04
CA ASP A 45 23.91 15.20 -7.40
C ASP A 45 22.82 16.28 -7.26
N SER A 46 21.55 15.87 -7.25
CA SER A 46 20.40 16.78 -7.18
C SER A 46 19.29 16.25 -6.27
N PRO A 47 18.61 17.12 -5.50
CA PRO A 47 17.40 16.77 -4.76
C PRO A 47 16.12 16.83 -5.61
N ARG A 48 16.22 17.33 -6.86
CA ARG A 48 15.07 17.65 -7.74
C ARG A 48 14.29 16.41 -8.14
N CYS A 49 12.97 16.54 -8.24
CA CYS A 49 12.13 15.56 -8.90
C CYS A 49 12.19 15.75 -10.43
N GLN A 50 12.02 14.66 -11.18
CA GLN A 50 11.97 14.66 -12.66
C GLN A 50 10.79 15.49 -13.23
N CYS A 51 9.82 15.87 -12.40
CA CYS A 51 8.74 16.78 -12.79
C CYS A 51 9.18 18.26 -12.84
N ASP A 52 10.37 18.58 -12.32
CA ASP A 52 10.96 19.92 -12.20
C ASP A 52 10.14 20.97 -11.39
N LEU A 53 9.06 20.57 -10.72
CA LEU A 53 8.26 21.45 -9.85
C LEU A 53 8.76 21.54 -8.40
N GLY A 54 9.76 20.75 -8.01
CA GLY A 54 10.29 20.78 -6.64
C GLY A 54 11.37 19.73 -6.37
N ASN A 55 11.72 19.59 -5.09
CA ASN A 55 12.51 18.46 -4.61
C ASN A 55 11.66 17.19 -4.59
N GLN A 56 12.27 16.02 -4.77
CA GLN A 56 11.60 14.75 -4.57
C GLN A 56 11.56 14.42 -3.06
N SER A 57 10.69 15.12 -2.33
CA SER A 57 10.39 14.88 -0.92
C SER A 57 9.23 13.91 -0.74
N VAL A 58 9.00 13.43 0.50
CA VAL A 58 7.83 12.59 0.83
C VAL A 58 6.52 13.34 0.55
N LYS A 59 6.40 14.60 1.03
CA LYS A 59 5.30 15.50 0.69
C LYS A 59 5.05 15.60 -0.81
N HIS A 60 6.11 15.84 -1.58
CA HIS A 60 6.01 16.03 -3.02
C HIS A 60 5.49 14.77 -3.72
N VAL A 61 6.08 13.61 -3.40
CA VAL A 61 5.70 12.31 -3.96
C VAL A 61 4.26 11.94 -3.62
N LEU A 62 3.81 12.15 -2.37
CA LEU A 62 2.46 11.79 -1.94
C LEU A 62 1.37 12.74 -2.45
N LEU A 63 1.64 14.06 -2.51
CA LEU A 63 0.58 15.07 -2.62
C LEU A 63 0.67 15.98 -3.86
N GLU A 64 1.83 16.12 -4.49
CA GLU A 64 2.09 17.23 -5.43
C GLU A 64 2.61 16.79 -6.80
N CYS A 65 3.32 15.67 -6.88
CA CYS A 65 4.05 15.29 -8.09
C CYS A 65 3.09 14.95 -9.24
N PRO A 66 3.07 15.73 -10.36
CA PRO A 66 2.13 15.49 -11.47
C PRO A 66 2.43 14.18 -12.21
N LEU A 67 3.69 13.72 -12.21
CA LEU A 67 4.08 12.42 -12.78
C LEU A 67 3.47 11.21 -12.05
N LEU A 68 2.85 11.43 -10.88
CA LEU A 68 2.17 10.41 -10.09
C LEU A 68 0.66 10.68 -9.99
N GLU A 69 0.09 11.59 -10.79
CA GLU A 69 -1.31 12.00 -10.66
C GLU A 69 -2.33 10.88 -10.92
N GLU A 70 -2.10 10.05 -11.94
CA GLU A 70 -2.95 8.88 -12.23
C GLU A 70 -2.93 7.90 -11.03
N LEU A 71 -1.74 7.52 -10.57
CA LEU A 71 -1.56 6.64 -9.42
C LEU A 71 -2.12 7.23 -8.11
N ARG A 72 -2.06 8.56 -7.95
CA ARG A 72 -2.65 9.25 -6.81
C ARG A 72 -4.18 9.25 -6.87
N SER A 73 -4.75 9.27 -8.07
CA SER A 73 -6.20 9.20 -8.28
C SER A 73 -6.74 7.82 -7.90
N GLU A 74 -6.05 6.74 -8.27
CA GLU A 74 -6.38 5.37 -7.85
C GLU A 74 -6.45 5.26 -6.31
N ILE A 75 -5.44 5.74 -5.59
CA ILE A 75 -5.45 5.65 -4.12
C ILE A 75 -6.39 6.62 -3.43
N VAL A 76 -6.79 7.71 -4.07
CA VAL A 76 -7.80 8.65 -3.53
C VAL A 76 -9.18 7.98 -3.47
N GLU A 77 -9.50 7.11 -4.44
CA GLU A 77 -10.69 6.27 -4.41
C GLU A 77 -10.61 5.24 -3.27
N GLU A 78 -9.51 4.49 -3.15
CA GLU A 78 -9.31 3.53 -2.04
C GLU A 78 -9.34 4.20 -0.65
N LEU A 79 -8.81 5.41 -0.52
CA LEU A 79 -8.89 6.19 0.73
C LEU A 79 -10.33 6.59 1.05
N PHE A 80 -11.10 7.02 0.05
CA PHE A 80 -12.51 7.37 0.21
C PHE A 80 -13.35 6.16 0.62
N GLU A 81 -13.17 5.01 -0.04
CA GLU A 81 -13.83 3.75 0.31
C GLU A 81 -13.51 3.28 1.75
N ALA A 82 -12.26 3.47 2.20
CA ALA A 82 -11.86 3.21 3.57
C ALA A 82 -12.48 4.20 4.60
N GLY A 83 -13.14 5.27 4.14
CA GLY A 83 -13.66 6.34 4.98
C GLY A 83 -12.55 7.23 5.54
N VAL A 84 -11.48 7.44 4.77
CA VAL A 84 -10.39 8.37 5.07
C VAL A 84 -10.59 9.67 4.27
N SER A 85 -10.26 10.81 4.87
CA SER A 85 -10.28 12.08 4.15
C SER A 85 -9.24 12.08 3.01
N THR A 86 -9.65 12.51 1.83
CA THR A 86 -8.80 12.59 0.63
C THR A 86 -7.96 13.88 0.59
N THR A 87 -8.20 14.82 1.50
CA THR A 87 -7.52 16.13 1.59
C THR A 87 -6.53 16.21 2.75
N LEU A 88 -6.04 15.07 3.25
CA LEU A 88 -5.07 15.02 4.34
C LEU A 88 -3.70 15.57 3.92
N GLY A 89 -3.13 16.42 4.77
CA GLY A 89 -1.70 16.74 4.70
C GLY A 89 -0.82 15.54 5.06
N GLU A 90 0.44 15.60 4.63
CA GLU A 90 1.44 14.51 4.72
C GLU A 90 1.44 13.80 6.07
N GLN A 91 1.63 14.54 7.17
CA GLN A 91 1.71 13.95 8.51
C GLN A 91 0.41 13.24 8.91
N ALA A 92 -0.74 13.85 8.62
CA ALA A 92 -2.03 13.26 8.95
C ALA A 92 -2.27 11.96 8.15
N MET A 93 -1.95 11.96 6.85
CA MET A 93 -1.99 10.79 5.98
C MET A 93 -1.05 9.67 6.48
N LEU A 94 0.15 10.01 6.94
CA LEU A 94 1.10 9.05 7.50
C LEU A 94 0.75 8.54 8.90
N THR A 95 -0.07 9.27 9.68
CA THR A 95 -0.55 8.81 11.00
C THR A 95 -1.87 8.04 10.96
N GLU A 96 -2.65 8.16 9.88
CA GLU A 96 -3.95 7.48 9.74
C GLU A 96 -3.77 5.96 9.51
N ALA A 97 -4.30 5.15 10.43
CA ALA A 97 -4.11 3.71 10.44
C ALA A 97 -4.79 2.98 9.27
N LYS A 98 -5.87 3.55 8.72
CA LYS A 98 -6.54 3.06 7.50
C LYS A 98 -5.79 3.45 6.23
N ALA A 99 -5.14 4.62 6.21
CA ALA A 99 -4.36 5.09 5.06
C ALA A 99 -3.04 4.32 4.91
N ALA A 100 -2.42 3.92 6.03
CA ALA A 100 -1.16 3.18 6.08
C ALA A 100 -0.94 2.10 4.98
N PRO A 101 -1.83 1.10 4.80
CA PRO A 101 -1.65 0.09 3.73
C PRO A 101 -1.75 0.68 2.31
N ILE A 102 -2.64 1.66 2.09
CA ILE A 102 -2.88 2.29 0.78
C ILE A 102 -1.69 3.17 0.39
N VAL A 103 -1.15 3.96 1.34
CA VAL A 103 0.05 4.78 1.14
C VAL A 103 1.28 3.90 0.86
N ALA A 104 1.41 2.75 1.51
CA ALA A 104 2.49 1.82 1.21
C ALA A 104 2.35 1.22 -0.20
N LYS A 105 1.13 0.84 -0.61
CA LYS A 105 0.81 0.37 -1.97
C LYS A 105 1.19 1.42 -3.01
N PHE A 106 0.82 2.68 -2.81
CA PHE A 106 1.19 3.82 -3.68
C PHE A 106 2.71 3.94 -3.88
N ILE A 107 3.49 3.96 -2.81
CA ILE A 107 4.95 4.12 -2.90
C ILE A 107 5.60 2.94 -3.64
N ILE A 108 5.13 1.71 -3.41
CA ILE A 108 5.63 0.52 -4.11
C ILE A 108 5.25 0.60 -5.60
N ALA A 109 4.00 0.93 -5.92
CA ALA A 109 3.50 1.07 -7.29
C ALA A 109 4.17 2.22 -8.06
N SER A 110 4.63 3.27 -7.38
CA SER A 110 5.37 4.39 -8.00
C SER A 110 6.73 3.98 -8.59
N GLY A 111 7.28 2.84 -8.18
CA GLY A 111 8.58 2.32 -8.62
C GLY A 111 9.81 3.11 -8.14
N LEU A 112 9.62 4.23 -7.43
CA LEU A 112 10.68 5.13 -6.96
C LEU A 112 11.66 4.45 -5.99
N LEU A 113 11.17 3.49 -5.20
CA LEU A 113 11.95 2.75 -4.23
C LEU A 113 12.36 1.39 -4.79
N GLY A 114 13.55 1.32 -5.38
CA GLY A 114 14.08 0.13 -6.05
C GLY A 114 14.06 -1.15 -5.21
N GLN A 115 14.23 -1.02 -3.89
CA GLN A 115 14.21 -2.11 -2.92
C GLN A 115 12.85 -2.82 -2.78
N PHE A 116 11.77 -2.27 -3.34
CA PHE A 116 10.44 -2.87 -3.30
C PHE A 116 9.92 -3.37 -4.67
N GLN A 117 10.73 -3.33 -5.73
CA GLN A 117 10.29 -3.72 -7.08
C GLN A 117 9.93 -5.21 -7.23
N SER A 118 10.47 -6.08 -6.37
CA SER A 118 10.20 -7.52 -6.35
C SER A 118 9.24 -7.95 -5.23
N VAL A 119 8.53 -7.02 -4.59
CA VAL A 119 7.61 -7.31 -3.49
C VAL A 119 6.30 -7.86 -4.03
N ASP A 120 5.99 -9.11 -3.68
CA ASP A 120 4.68 -9.69 -3.95
C ASP A 120 3.56 -8.86 -3.32
N SER A 121 2.42 -8.76 -4.02
CA SER A 121 1.23 -8.04 -3.51
C SER A 121 0.82 -8.52 -2.11
N VAL A 122 0.94 -9.82 -1.83
CA VAL A 122 0.65 -10.46 -0.53
C VAL A 122 1.61 -10.07 0.60
N ALA A 123 2.76 -9.46 0.31
CA ALA A 123 3.67 -8.93 1.33
C ALA A 123 3.29 -7.52 1.80
N THR A 124 2.26 -6.91 1.20
CA THR A 124 1.74 -5.57 1.52
C THR A 124 0.34 -5.61 2.15
N GLY A 125 -0.10 -4.50 2.73
CA GLY A 125 -1.38 -4.36 3.40
C GLY A 125 -1.31 -4.73 4.88
N ARG A 126 -2.44 -5.21 5.41
CA ARG A 126 -2.57 -5.76 6.77
C ARG A 126 -2.62 -7.28 6.74
N GLU A 127 -2.28 -7.89 7.86
CA GLU A 127 -2.59 -9.29 8.12
C GLU A 127 -4.11 -9.42 8.27
N LYS A 128 -4.72 -10.39 7.58
CA LYS A 128 -6.09 -10.78 7.90
C LYS A 128 -6.01 -11.51 9.24
N GLY A 129 -6.65 -10.96 10.28
CA GLY A 129 -6.89 -11.75 11.48
C GLY A 129 -7.70 -13.00 11.11
N LEU A 130 -7.48 -14.11 11.82
CA LEU A 130 -8.56 -15.07 11.98
C LEU A 130 -9.72 -14.28 12.58
N GLY A 131 -10.90 -14.35 11.96
CA GLY A 131 -11.99 -13.42 12.24
C GLY A 131 -12.38 -13.43 13.71
N ASP A 132 -12.63 -12.24 14.26
CA ASP A 132 -13.57 -12.13 15.36
C ASP A 132 -14.92 -12.58 14.77
N GLU A 133 -15.42 -13.74 15.20
CA GLU A 133 -16.65 -14.33 14.66
C GLU A 133 -17.83 -13.38 14.90
N ASP A 134 -18.58 -13.08 13.83
CA ASP A 134 -19.84 -12.34 13.92
C ASP A 134 -20.77 -13.09 14.88
N HIS A 135 -20.98 -12.55 16.09
CA HIS A 135 -21.94 -13.09 17.05
C HIS A 135 -23.36 -12.73 16.61
N ASP A 136 -23.79 -13.37 15.52
CA ASP A 136 -25.15 -13.31 15.01
C ASP A 136 -26.12 -13.75 16.11
N SER A 137 -26.89 -12.80 16.60
CA SER A 137 -27.75 -13.00 17.75
C SER A 137 -29.09 -13.52 17.26
N ILE A 138 -29.13 -14.84 17.06
CA ILE A 138 -30.32 -15.64 16.78
C ILE A 138 -31.51 -15.12 17.60
N LYS A 139 -32.55 -14.66 16.91
CA LYS A 139 -33.88 -14.41 17.48
C LYS A 139 -34.88 -15.38 16.89
N ASP A 140 -34.95 -16.56 17.48
CA ASP A 140 -36.01 -17.52 17.23
C ASP A 140 -37.36 -17.02 17.78
N HIS A 141 -38.44 -17.64 17.28
CA HIS A 141 -39.86 -17.53 17.70
C HIS A 141 -40.58 -16.26 17.18
N HIS A 142 -41.80 -16.32 16.62
CA HIS A 142 -42.82 -17.38 16.62
C HIS A 142 -43.81 -17.22 15.43
N ASP A 143 -44.34 -18.32 14.88
CA ASP A 143 -45.56 -18.39 14.03
C ASP A 143 -46.66 -19.15 14.84
N PRO A 144 -47.99 -19.06 14.58
CA PRO A 144 -48.61 -19.55 13.32
C PRO A 144 -49.93 -18.91 12.80
N ILE A 145 -50.07 -18.83 11.46
CA ILE A 145 -51.22 -19.25 10.60
C ILE A 145 -52.68 -18.80 10.91
N LYS A 146 -53.35 -18.17 9.92
CA LYS A 146 -54.69 -18.60 9.38
C LYS A 146 -55.20 -17.85 8.10
N ASP A 147 -55.29 -18.61 7.00
CA ASP A 147 -56.32 -18.73 5.93
C ASP A 147 -57.20 -17.54 5.47
N HIS A 148 -57.27 -17.29 4.14
CA HIS A 148 -58.42 -17.65 3.25
C HIS A 148 -58.31 -17.08 1.79
N HIS A 149 -58.63 -17.92 0.78
CA HIS A 149 -59.05 -17.71 -0.65
C HIS A 149 -58.78 -16.35 -1.38
N GLY A 150 -58.23 -16.21 -2.61
CA GLY A 150 -58.23 -16.98 -3.88
C GLY A 150 -58.89 -16.14 -5.02
N PRO A 151 -58.75 -16.36 -6.36
CA PRO A 151 -57.88 -17.26 -7.14
C PRO A 151 -57.16 -16.67 -8.39
N THR A 152 -56.17 -17.41 -8.92
CA THR A 152 -55.78 -17.62 -10.35
C THR A 152 -55.56 -16.46 -11.36
N THR A 153 -54.35 -16.40 -11.93
CA THR A 153 -54.12 -16.38 -13.41
C THR A 153 -52.71 -16.91 -13.78
N GLN A 154 -52.64 -17.75 -14.82
CA GLN A 154 -51.43 -18.31 -15.47
C GLN A 154 -50.63 -17.19 -16.21
N GLN A 155 -49.38 -17.29 -16.69
CA GLN A 155 -48.41 -18.36 -17.02
C GLN A 155 -47.01 -17.65 -17.07
N ASN A 156 -45.83 -18.25 -17.23
CA ASN A 156 -45.39 -19.62 -17.53
C ASN A 156 -44.02 -19.90 -16.84
N GLN A 157 -43.31 -20.97 -17.22
CA GLN A 157 -42.02 -21.43 -16.67
C GLN A 157 -40.87 -21.27 -17.68
N ASN A 158 -39.62 -21.28 -17.21
CA ASN A 158 -38.46 -21.89 -17.88
C ASN A 158 -37.36 -22.22 -16.85
N THR A 159 -36.46 -23.15 -17.19
CA THR A 159 -35.76 -24.03 -16.23
C THR A 159 -34.21 -23.95 -16.29
N ALA A 160 -33.57 -24.70 -15.37
CA ALA A 160 -32.12 -24.91 -15.17
C ALA A 160 -31.37 -23.75 -14.45
N SER A 161 -30.64 -23.89 -13.33
CA SER A 161 -29.94 -24.98 -12.58
C SER A 161 -28.41 -24.97 -12.74
N VAL A 162 -27.72 -25.15 -11.59
CA VAL A 162 -26.26 -25.34 -11.38
C VAL A 162 -25.35 -24.13 -11.64
N GLY A 163 -24.46 -23.84 -10.69
CA GLY A 163 -23.25 -23.02 -10.96
C GLY A 163 -22.72 -22.20 -9.79
N ASP A 164 -22.34 -22.84 -8.68
CA ASP A 164 -21.57 -22.17 -7.62
C ASP A 164 -20.10 -22.07 -8.04
N THR A 165 -19.57 -20.86 -8.22
CA THR A 165 -18.16 -20.62 -8.53
C THR A 165 -17.64 -19.36 -7.81
N GLY A 166 -16.71 -19.55 -6.87
CA GLY A 166 -16.12 -18.46 -6.11
C GLY A 166 -15.36 -17.45 -6.98
N SER A 167 -15.53 -16.17 -6.66
CA SER A 167 -14.87 -15.06 -7.36
C SER A 167 -13.36 -15.04 -7.07
N THR A 168 -12.59 -15.75 -7.89
CA THR A 168 -11.14 -15.55 -8.00
C THR A 168 -10.90 -14.32 -8.86
N THR A 169 -10.63 -13.17 -8.24
CA THR A 169 -10.18 -11.97 -8.95
C THR A 169 -8.74 -12.16 -9.46
N GLN A 170 -8.60 -12.91 -10.55
CA GLN A 170 -7.37 -13.03 -11.30
C GLN A 170 -7.16 -11.76 -12.12
N TRP A 171 -6.22 -10.92 -11.71
CA TRP A 171 -5.89 -9.71 -12.45
C TRP A 171 -5.20 -10.04 -13.79
N PRO A 172 -5.53 -9.34 -14.89
CA PRO A 172 -4.87 -9.54 -16.17
C PRO A 172 -3.38 -9.16 -16.08
N GLY A 173 -2.55 -9.94 -16.76
CA GLY A 173 -1.09 -9.90 -16.58
C GLY A 173 -0.42 -8.61 -17.05
N ALA A 174 0.75 -8.35 -16.45
CA ALA A 174 1.85 -7.53 -16.96
C ALA A 174 1.50 -6.42 -17.97
N ARG A 175 1.14 -5.24 -17.46
CA ARG A 175 1.14 -4.01 -18.26
C ARG A 175 2.53 -3.75 -18.86
N SER A 176 2.57 -3.39 -20.13
CA SER A 176 3.77 -3.38 -20.99
C SER A 176 4.97 -2.65 -20.37
N ALA A 177 6.17 -3.22 -20.55
CA ALA A 177 7.44 -2.69 -20.05
C ALA A 177 7.83 -1.30 -20.64
N GLU A 178 7.10 -0.84 -21.64
CA GLU A 178 7.44 0.31 -22.50
C GLU A 178 7.24 1.66 -21.81
N VAL A 179 6.20 1.80 -20.97
CA VAL A 179 5.94 3.01 -20.16
C VAL A 179 6.96 3.22 -19.03
N THR A 180 7.77 2.21 -18.69
CA THR A 180 8.87 2.36 -17.70
C THR A 180 10.24 2.67 -18.32
N SER A 181 10.33 2.79 -19.66
CA SER A 181 11.60 2.92 -20.37
C SER A 181 12.43 4.15 -19.94
N HIS A 182 11.79 5.32 -19.80
CA HIS A 182 12.49 6.57 -19.48
C HIS A 182 13.02 6.68 -18.04
N GLN A 183 12.55 5.84 -17.11
CA GLN A 183 13.09 5.78 -15.74
C GLN A 183 14.15 4.68 -15.56
N ARG A 184 14.48 3.91 -16.60
CA ARG A 184 15.43 2.78 -16.53
C ARG A 184 16.90 3.19 -16.80
N THR A 185 17.12 4.37 -17.36
CA THR A 185 18.41 4.81 -17.94
C THR A 185 19.50 5.21 -16.95
N TRP A 186 19.18 5.52 -15.68
CA TRP A 186 20.15 6.06 -14.72
C TRP A 186 21.01 5.03 -13.97
N ARG A 187 20.82 3.72 -14.20
CA ARG A 187 21.75 2.68 -13.72
C ARG A 187 22.75 2.21 -14.78
N THR A 188 22.43 2.31 -16.07
CA THR A 188 23.23 1.70 -17.15
C THR A 188 24.50 2.45 -17.55
N THR A 189 24.77 3.64 -17.00
CA THR A 189 26.00 4.41 -17.31
C THR A 189 27.13 4.27 -16.29
N TYR A 190 26.90 3.53 -15.19
CA TYR A 190 27.89 3.31 -14.12
C TYR A 190 27.96 1.84 -13.68
N ALA A 191 27.58 0.91 -14.56
CA ALA A 191 27.60 -0.53 -14.32
C ALA A 191 28.70 -1.21 -15.16
N ALA A 192 29.93 -0.72 -15.02
CA ALA A 192 31.14 -1.40 -15.43
C ALA A 192 32.07 -1.44 -14.21
N ASP A 193 32.46 -2.65 -13.81
CA ASP A 193 33.48 -2.96 -12.81
C ASP A 193 33.16 -2.59 -11.35
N GLU A 194 32.30 -3.37 -10.68
CA GLU A 194 32.46 -3.80 -9.26
C GLU A 194 31.44 -4.93 -8.89
N ASP A 195 31.79 -5.82 -7.96
CA ASP A 195 31.03 -7.05 -7.64
C ASP A 195 29.69 -6.79 -6.91
N ASP A 196 28.60 -6.71 -7.69
CA ASP A 196 27.22 -6.40 -7.25
C ASP A 196 26.56 -7.40 -6.26
N GLU A 197 27.21 -8.51 -5.88
CA GLU A 197 26.59 -9.60 -5.11
C GLU A 197 26.88 -9.57 -3.60
N ALA A 198 27.91 -8.83 -3.16
CA ALA A 198 28.33 -8.83 -1.75
C ALA A 198 27.26 -8.27 -0.78
N TRP A 199 26.46 -7.31 -1.23
CA TRP A 199 25.49 -6.58 -0.39
C TRP A 199 24.21 -7.36 -0.06
N ARG A 200 23.95 -8.51 -0.70
CA ARG A 200 22.76 -9.35 -0.41
C ARG A 200 22.93 -10.29 0.78
N HIS A 201 24.14 -10.38 1.34
CA HIS A 201 24.50 -11.44 2.30
C HIS A 201 24.97 -10.96 3.67
N ASP A 202 24.90 -9.66 4.00
CA ASP A 202 25.19 -9.18 5.36
C ASP A 202 23.92 -9.09 6.24
N PRO A 203 23.73 -10.00 7.22
CA PRO A 203 22.61 -9.94 8.15
C PRO A 203 22.73 -8.83 9.21
N ASN A 204 23.86 -8.11 9.30
CA ASN A 204 24.16 -7.16 10.38
C ASN A 204 24.06 -5.67 9.96
N LEU A 205 23.54 -5.35 8.78
CA LEU A 205 23.43 -3.96 8.27
C LEU A 205 22.52 -3.02 9.11
N PHE A 206 21.96 -3.48 10.22
CA PHE A 206 21.19 -2.69 11.20
C PHE A 206 21.77 -2.70 12.62
N VAL A 207 23.04 -3.09 12.80
CA VAL A 207 23.76 -2.86 14.06
C VAL A 207 24.25 -1.41 14.09
N TYR A 208 23.56 -0.57 14.88
CA TYR A 208 24.07 0.75 15.23
C TYR A 208 25.11 0.59 16.34
N ASP A 209 26.39 0.68 16.00
CA ASP A 209 27.47 0.85 16.98
C ASP A 209 27.35 2.24 17.62
N LEU A 210 26.65 2.30 18.74
CA LEU A 210 26.67 3.43 19.66
C LEU A 210 27.95 3.34 20.51
N PRO A 211 28.79 4.39 20.57
CA PRO A 211 29.95 4.41 21.46
C PRO A 211 29.52 4.46 22.93
N GLU A 212 30.29 3.79 23.78
CA GLU A 212 30.17 3.79 25.25
C GLU A 212 30.53 5.15 25.89
#